data_AF-A0A640S382-F1
#
_entry.id   AF-A0A640S382-F1
#
_cell.length_a   1.000
_cell.length_b   1.000
_cell.length_c   1.000
_cell.angle_alpha   90.00
_cell.angle_beta   90.00
_cell.angle_gamma   90.00
#
_symmetry.space_group_name_H-M   'P 1'
#
loop_
_entity.id
_entity.type
_entity.pdbx_description
1 polymer ?
#
loop_
_entity_poly.entity_id
_entity_poly.type
_entity_poly.pdbx_seq_one_letter_code
_entity_poly.pdbx_strand_id
1 'polypeptide(L)'
;MRGVGLRQVDALWAGARSVEVCSRWPRDGERSVMVGGVVEIAELAGLLETDLTADPFTCMCWGDVTFTVRGERGRVLGVLTHHLDGGLDWEEWGGEVPLLRLRELSQWLAEHGVVSHNP
;
A
#
# COMPACT_ATOMS: atom_id res chain seq x y z
N MET A 1 -15.77 -10.08 -12.57
CA MET A 1 -14.55 -9.25 -12.49
C MET A 1 -13.43 -9.83 -11.62
N ARG A 2 -13.69 -10.86 -10.77
CA ARG A 2 -12.73 -11.50 -9.85
C ARG A 2 -11.34 -11.87 -10.40
N GLY A 3 -11.26 -12.40 -11.62
CA GLY A 3 -9.97 -12.83 -12.20
C GLY A 3 -9.12 -11.70 -12.80
N VAL A 4 -9.64 -10.47 -12.89
CA VAL A 4 -8.91 -9.34 -13.46
C VAL A 4 -8.09 -8.64 -12.37
N GLY A 5 -8.70 -8.36 -11.21
CA GLY A 5 -8.03 -7.69 -10.07
C GLY A 5 -6.81 -8.47 -9.54
N LEU A 6 -6.92 -9.78 -9.35
CA LEU A 6 -5.78 -10.63 -8.92
C LEU A 6 -4.61 -10.54 -9.91
N ARG A 7 -4.87 -10.65 -11.22
CA ARG A 7 -3.83 -10.58 -12.25
C ARG A 7 -3.18 -9.20 -12.35
N GLN A 8 -3.93 -8.13 -12.07
CA GLN A 8 -3.39 -6.77 -12.03
C GLN A 8 -2.45 -6.57 -10.84
N VAL A 9 -2.81 -7.09 -9.66
CA VAL A 9 -1.95 -7.06 -8.45
C VAL A 9 -0.67 -7.86 -8.68
N ASP A 10 -0.77 -9.08 -9.21
CA ASP A 10 0.40 -9.91 -9.53
C ASP A 10 1.34 -9.20 -10.51
N ALA A 11 0.79 -8.58 -11.55
CA ALA A 11 1.56 -7.85 -12.55
C ALA A 11 2.23 -6.60 -11.95
N LEU A 12 1.55 -5.89 -11.04
CA LEU A 12 2.09 -4.73 -10.33
C LEU A 12 3.35 -5.10 -9.55
N TRP A 13 3.26 -6.15 -8.73
CA TRP A 13 4.37 -6.59 -7.88
C TRP A 13 5.49 -7.26 -8.66
N ALA A 14 5.18 -8.02 -9.72
CA ALA A 14 6.20 -8.58 -10.61
C ALA A 14 7.02 -7.49 -11.33
N GLY A 15 6.39 -6.34 -11.63
CA GLY A 15 7.04 -5.20 -12.27
C GLY A 15 7.81 -4.30 -11.31
N ALA A 16 7.58 -4.41 -10.00
CA ALA A 16 8.13 -3.50 -9.01
C ALA A 16 9.67 -3.54 -8.95
N ARG A 17 10.26 -2.36 -8.76
CA ARG A 17 11.71 -2.13 -8.57
C ARG A 17 11.98 -1.25 -7.36
N SER A 18 11.02 -0.42 -6.98
CA SER A 18 11.03 0.28 -5.71
C SER A 18 9.62 0.67 -5.30
N VAL A 19 9.39 0.84 -4.01
CA VAL A 19 8.16 1.40 -3.47
C VAL A 19 8.52 2.60 -2.60
N GLU A 20 7.93 3.73 -2.92
CA GLU A 20 8.00 4.94 -2.08
C GLU A 20 6.78 4.94 -1.17
N VAL A 21 7.01 4.93 0.15
CA VAL A 21 5.97 4.93 1.18
C VAL A 21 5.97 6.27 1.88
N CYS A 22 4.85 6.98 1.82
CA CYS A 22 4.72 8.34 2.34
C CYS A 22 3.45 8.49 3.18
N SER A 23 3.57 9.06 4.38
CA SER A 23 2.42 9.67 5.05
C SER A 23 1.93 10.86 4.21
N ARG A 24 0.62 10.92 3.98
CA ARG A 24 -0.03 12.02 3.26
C ARG A 24 -0.11 13.28 4.12
N TRP A 25 -0.10 13.10 5.44
CA TRP A 25 -0.18 14.16 6.44
C TRP A 25 0.97 14.01 7.45
N PRO A 26 2.22 14.21 7.01
CA PRO A 26 3.37 13.95 7.85
C PRO A 26 3.34 14.83 9.10
N ARG A 27 3.40 14.19 10.26
CA ARG A 27 3.62 14.86 11.56
C ARG A 27 5.12 15.03 11.82
N ASP A 28 5.48 15.85 12.81
CA ASP A 28 6.87 16.01 13.23
C ASP A 28 7.51 14.64 13.54
N GLY A 29 8.57 14.31 12.80
CA GLY A 29 9.30 13.05 12.93
C GLY A 29 8.87 11.92 11.98
N GLU A 30 7.75 12.07 11.25
CA GLU A 30 7.37 11.14 10.19
C GLU A 30 8.20 11.39 8.92
N ARG A 31 8.57 10.32 8.22
CA ARG A 31 9.40 10.39 7.02
C ARG A 31 8.93 9.46 5.91
N SER A 32 9.24 9.84 4.68
CA SER A 32 9.12 8.95 3.53
C SER A 32 10.16 7.85 3.58
N VAL A 33 9.78 6.65 3.15
CA VAL A 33 10.63 5.46 3.13
C VAL A 33 10.71 4.92 1.72
N MET A 34 11.92 4.63 1.27
CA MET A 34 12.18 3.99 -0.02
C MET A 34 12.52 2.52 0.22
N VAL A 35 11.67 1.63 -0.29
CA VAL A 35 11.88 0.19 -0.28
C VAL A 35 12.37 -0.22 -1.66
N GLY A 36 13.56 -0.84 -1.74
CA GLY A 36 14.21 -1.13 -3.02
C GLY A 36 14.78 -2.55 -3.13
N GLY A 37 14.98 -3.25 -2.02
CA GLY A 37 15.42 -4.64 -2.05
C GLY A 37 14.31 -5.56 -2.52
N VAL A 38 14.61 -6.54 -3.38
CA VAL A 38 13.60 -7.51 -3.88
C VAL A 38 12.90 -8.23 -2.73
N VAL A 39 13.64 -8.58 -1.67
CA VAL A 39 13.08 -9.23 -0.48
C VAL A 39 12.16 -8.27 0.30
N GLU A 40 12.58 -7.03 0.50
CA GLU A 40 11.80 -6.02 1.22
C GLU A 40 10.53 -5.63 0.45
N ILE A 41 10.61 -5.57 -0.89
CA ILE A 41 9.45 -5.33 -1.76
C ILE A 41 8.47 -6.51 -1.66
N ALA A 42 8.95 -7.75 -1.66
CA ALA A 42 8.10 -8.93 -1.51
C ALA A 42 7.44 -8.98 -0.12
N GLU A 43 8.18 -8.61 0.93
CA GLU A 43 7.64 -8.48 2.28
C GLU A 43 6.53 -7.43 2.34
N LEU A 44 6.79 -6.21 1.83
CA LEU A 44 5.80 -5.14 1.78
C LEU A 44 4.57 -5.51 0.95
N ALA A 45 4.77 -6.17 -0.20
CA ALA A 45 3.67 -6.68 -1.02
C ALA A 45 2.79 -7.67 -0.24
N GLY A 46 3.41 -8.55 0.57
CA GLY A 46 2.69 -9.48 1.44
C GLY A 46 1.95 -8.78 2.59
N LEU A 47 2.43 -7.64 3.09
CA LEU A 47 1.70 -6.83 4.09
C LEU A 47 0.50 -6.11 3.47
N LEU A 48 0.57 -5.79 2.18
CA LEU A 48 -0.47 -5.13 1.40
C LEU A 48 -1.46 -6.11 0.74
N GLU A 49 -1.44 -7.38 1.14
CA GLU A 49 -2.37 -8.38 0.62
C GLU A 49 -3.81 -8.06 1.05
N THR A 50 -4.75 -8.08 0.11
CA THR A 50 -6.14 -7.67 0.32
C THR A 50 -7.14 -8.79 0.09
N ASP A 51 -8.27 -8.73 0.80
CA ASP A 51 -9.42 -9.59 0.54
C ASP A 51 -10.21 -9.08 -0.66
N LEU A 52 -9.81 -9.50 -1.85
CA LEU A 52 -10.50 -9.17 -3.11
C LEU A 52 -11.87 -9.87 -3.27
N THR A 53 -12.32 -10.64 -2.27
CA THR A 53 -13.66 -11.22 -2.25
C THR A 53 -14.69 -10.32 -1.57
N ALA A 54 -14.23 -9.35 -0.77
CA ALA A 54 -15.07 -8.32 -0.17
C ALA A 54 -15.57 -7.32 -1.23
N ASP A 55 -16.74 -6.74 -0.97
CA ASP A 55 -17.25 -5.65 -1.80
C ASP A 55 -16.43 -4.38 -1.53
N PRO A 56 -15.91 -3.69 -2.57
CA PRO A 56 -15.16 -2.46 -2.39
C PRO A 56 -16.00 -1.38 -1.71
N PHE A 57 -15.36 -0.65 -0.80
CA PHE A 57 -15.94 0.48 -0.11
C PHE A 57 -15.31 1.79 -0.58
N THR A 58 -16.11 2.79 -0.92
CA THR A 58 -15.59 4.12 -1.23
C THR A 58 -15.57 4.98 0.03
N CYS A 59 -14.38 5.21 0.60
CA CYS A 59 -14.21 6.22 1.64
C CYS A 59 -14.31 7.63 1.04
N MET A 60 -14.86 8.58 1.80
CA MET A 60 -14.77 10.02 1.47
C MET A 60 -13.48 10.68 1.99
N CYS A 61 -12.59 9.90 2.58
CA CYS A 61 -11.28 10.32 3.06
C CYS A 61 -10.24 10.25 1.92
N TRP A 62 -9.17 11.03 2.04
CA TRP A 62 -8.05 11.00 1.09
C TRP A 62 -6.98 9.96 1.44
N GLY A 63 -7.19 9.23 2.54
CA GLY A 63 -6.24 8.28 3.08
C GLY A 63 -5.02 8.89 3.77
N ASP A 64 -4.29 7.99 4.43
CA ASP A 64 -3.25 8.34 5.39
C ASP A 64 -1.86 8.06 4.86
N VAL A 65 -1.69 6.95 4.12
CA VAL A 65 -0.40 6.51 3.59
C VAL A 65 -0.52 6.17 2.11
N THR A 66 0.45 6.62 1.33
CA THR A 66 0.55 6.34 -0.10
C THR A 66 1.73 5.42 -0.38
N PHE A 67 1.50 4.38 -1.19
CA PHE A 67 2.50 3.46 -1.71
C PHE A 67 2.64 3.69 -3.22
N THR A 68 3.69 4.40 -3.63
CA THR A 68 3.98 4.61 -5.04
C THR A 68 4.90 3.50 -5.54
N VAL A 69 4.32 2.54 -6.26
CA VAL A 69 5.06 1.40 -6.83
C VAL A 69 5.67 1.81 -8.15
N ARG A 70 7.01 1.72 -8.24
CA ARG A 70 7.79 2.09 -9.42
C ARG A 70 8.48 0.87 -10.00
N GLY A 71 8.44 0.77 -11.32
CA GLY A 71 9.14 -0.24 -12.10
C GLY A 71 10.48 0.26 -12.64
N GLU A 72 10.92 -0.34 -13.73
CA GLU A 72 12.19 0.03 -14.37
C GLU A 72 12.23 1.50 -14.77
N ARG A 73 13.42 2.11 -14.59
CA ARG A 73 13.67 3.53 -14.86
C ARG A 73 12.75 4.49 -14.09
N GLY A 74 12.19 4.06 -12.96
CA GLY A 74 11.35 4.88 -12.08
C GLY A 74 9.92 5.10 -12.56
N ARG A 75 9.48 4.41 -13.63
CA ARG A 75 8.10 4.48 -14.14
C ARG A 75 7.13 4.08 -13.03
N VAL A 76 6.13 4.93 -12.75
CA VAL A 76 5.03 4.57 -11.84
C VAL A 76 4.18 3.48 -12.47
N LEU A 77 4.02 2.36 -11.76
CA LEU A 77 3.17 1.23 -12.16
C LEU A 77 1.82 1.28 -11.46
N GLY A 78 1.77 1.82 -10.25
CA GLY A 78 0.55 1.99 -9.48
C GLY A 78 0.79 2.84 -8.25
N VAL A 79 -0.30 3.44 -7.75
CA VAL A 79 -0.34 4.17 -6.48
C VAL A 79 -1.45 3.55 -5.66
N LEU A 80 -1.10 2.98 -4.50
CA LEU A 80 -2.07 2.44 -3.55
C LEU A 80 -2.18 3.39 -2.37
N THR A 81 -3.38 3.53 -1.82
CA THR A 81 -3.64 4.41 -0.68
C THR A 81 -4.18 3.57 0.47
N HIS A 82 -3.53 3.63 1.63
CA HIS A 82 -3.99 2.94 2.84
C HIS A 82 -4.66 3.94 3.78
N HIS A 83 -5.79 3.51 4.34
CA HIS A 83 -6.49 4.20 5.41
C HIS A 83 -6.18 3.45 6.71
N LEU A 84 -5.58 4.11 7.70
CA LEU A 84 -4.92 3.47 8.85
C LEU A 84 -5.83 2.52 9.65
N ASP A 85 -7.14 2.80 9.68
CA ASP A 85 -8.15 1.98 10.35
C ASP A 85 -9.00 1.13 9.38
N GLY A 86 -8.64 1.11 8.10
CA GLY A 86 -9.40 0.50 7.03
C GLY A 86 -8.55 -0.43 6.18
N GLY A 87 -8.77 -0.36 4.87
CA GLY A 87 -8.17 -1.21 3.87
C GLY A 87 -7.15 -0.48 3.00
N LEU A 88 -6.99 -1.04 1.81
CA LEU A 88 -6.13 -0.52 0.76
C LEU A 88 -7.00 -0.17 -0.44
N ASP A 89 -6.83 1.04 -0.95
CA ASP A 89 -7.48 1.53 -2.15
C ASP A 89 -6.48 1.53 -3.32
N TRP A 90 -6.98 1.12 -4.48
CA TRP A 90 -6.29 1.21 -5.75
C TRP A 90 -7.34 1.48 -6.83
N GLU A 91 -7.07 2.44 -7.71
CA GLU A 91 -8.01 2.90 -8.75
C GLU A 91 -8.61 1.74 -9.58
N GLU A 92 -7.83 0.69 -9.82
CA GLU A 92 -8.25 -0.51 -10.57
C GLU A 92 -9.33 -1.34 -9.85
N TRP A 93 -9.47 -1.21 -8.53
CA TRP A 93 -10.50 -1.90 -7.75
C TRP A 93 -11.81 -1.11 -7.65
N GLY A 94 -11.77 0.20 -7.96
CA GLY A 94 -12.93 1.08 -7.83
C GLY A 94 -13.32 1.39 -6.38
N GLY A 95 -12.41 1.16 -5.44
CA GLY A 95 -12.60 1.45 -4.02
C GLY A 95 -11.64 0.66 -3.12
N GLU A 96 -11.73 0.97 -1.83
CA GLU A 96 -10.96 0.33 -0.77
C GLU A 96 -11.43 -1.11 -0.56
N VAL A 97 -10.48 -2.01 -0.42
CA VAL A 97 -10.70 -3.41 -0.04
C VAL A 97 -9.95 -3.74 1.25
N PRO A 98 -10.48 -4.61 2.12
CA PRO A 98 -9.86 -4.93 3.40
C PRO A 98 -8.47 -5.53 3.24
N LEU A 99 -7.54 -5.15 4.11
CA LEU A 99 -6.22 -5.77 4.22
C LEU A 99 -6.31 -7.06 5.05
N LEU A 100 -5.62 -8.11 4.60
CA LEU A 100 -5.52 -9.37 5.35
C LEU A 100 -4.57 -9.27 6.55
N ARG A 101 -3.62 -8.33 6.51
CA ARG A 101 -2.52 -8.19 7.48
C ARG A 101 -2.39 -6.77 8.01
N LEU A 102 -3.53 -6.14 8.29
CA LEU A 102 -3.62 -4.75 8.73
C LEU A 102 -2.68 -4.44 9.91
N ARG A 103 -2.69 -5.30 10.95
CA ARG A 103 -1.90 -5.08 12.17
C ARG A 103 -0.40 -5.10 11.88
N GLU A 104 0.06 -6.06 11.08
CA GLU A 104 1.47 -6.17 10.70
C GLU A 104 1.90 -4.99 9.83
N LEU A 105 1.03 -4.51 8.93
CA LEU A 105 1.29 -3.30 8.16
C LEU A 105 1.42 -2.07 9.07
N SER A 106 0.51 -1.88 10.02
CA SER A 106 0.57 -0.76 10.98
C SER A 106 1.87 -0.77 11.78
N GLN A 107 2.30 -1.95 12.25
CA GLN A 107 3.57 -2.11 12.95
C GLN A 107 4.75 -1.76 12.05
N TRP A 108 4.78 -2.28 10.82
CA TRP A 108 5.84 -1.98 9.86
C TRP A 108 5.95 -0.47 9.59
N LEU A 109 4.82 0.20 9.34
CA LEU A 109 4.79 1.65 9.08
C LEU A 109 5.36 2.45 10.25
N ALA A 110 5.05 2.04 11.47
CA ALA A 110 5.49 2.74 12.66
C ALA A 110 6.97 2.47 12.99
N GLU A 111 7.46 1.25 12.81
CA GLU A 111 8.88 0.90 12.95
C GLU A 111 9.77 1.64 11.93
N HIS A 112 9.23 1.90 10.75
CA HIS A 112 9.94 2.64 9.70
C HIS A 112 9.81 4.17 9.83
N GLY A 113 8.99 4.65 10.77
CA GLY A 113 8.74 6.07 11.01
C GLY A 113 7.90 6.73 9.93
N VAL A 114 7.09 5.95 9.20
CA VAL A 114 6.16 6.50 8.20
C VAL A 114 4.96 7.13 8.90
N VAL A 115 4.46 6.47 9.95
CA VAL A 115 3.39 6.99 10.80
C VAL A 115 3.81 6.90 12.27
N SER A 116 3.33 7.83 13.08
CA SER A 116 3.50 7.76 14.52
C SER A 116 2.69 6.59 15.11
N HIS A 117 3.27 5.85 16.07
CA HIS A 117 2.48 4.95 16.92
C HIS A 117 1.43 5.82 17.61
N ASN A 118 0.17 5.71 17.21
CA ASN A 118 -0.90 6.25 18.03
C ASN A 118 -1.16 5.21 19.14
N PRO A 119 -0.97 5.57 20.42
CA PRO A 119 -1.20 4.65 21.54
C PRO A 119 -2.67 4.25 21.69
#